data_AF-A0A5C3KTZ5-F1
#
_entry.id   AF-A0A5C3KTZ5-F1
#
_cell.length_a   1.000
_cell.length_b   1.000
_cell.length_c   1.000
_cell.angle_alpha   90.00
_cell.angle_beta   90.00
_cell.angle_gamma   90.00
#
_symmetry.space_group_name_H-M   'P 1'
#
loop_
_entity.id
_entity.type
_entity.pdbx_description
1 polymer ?
#
loop_
_entity_poly.entity_id
_entity_poly.type
_entity_poly.pdbx_seq_one_letter_code
_entity_poly.pdbx_strand_id
1 'polypeptide(L)'
;MPQTTLTLVLPASEQASGGENRYTVTAVPGSYETAAKTAIKVFGKYIGDKASLSNIILRMPYTREGKKIWADIDEDNWSAALSQEPPEISIHVLTRTSTEPNGRSPRRSISRPVSTVFVGPKETYIDSEARPTLFVLFVLEHPFDGQQQQRILIPLPETYKDGQRAALRGFRHYLSDITDYEEILLRPTITGNISDCANIQNPDHWKSLFPQCRAVGVSVEKPFANGRLWITRAQFLKDSSGMLWTPINPYATFDEDGFGTCLKQSSSINRPESYQEAINSLERIINLDSAWKTRQLKREGRDKPPASKQPYRIPHNWTACFYVFRGPTSQRLQQRNTFRTGDQPFDLSITDSWYSIPFTAQSDDAKWRWFVPPPGSAIGFLLLKTG
;
A
#
# COMPACT_ATOMS: atom_id res chain seq x y z
N MET A 1 -36.66 -10.34 21.99
CA MET A 1 -35.50 -10.33 22.91
C MET A 1 -34.26 -10.10 22.06
N PRO A 2 -33.39 -9.15 22.40
CA PRO A 2 -32.17 -8.92 21.64
C PRO A 2 -31.31 -10.18 21.66
N GLN A 3 -30.67 -10.48 20.54
CA GLN A 3 -29.91 -11.70 20.33
C GLN A 3 -28.79 -11.80 21.36
N THR A 4 -28.71 -12.94 22.04
CA THR A 4 -27.75 -13.18 23.12
C THR A 4 -26.49 -13.89 22.65
N THR A 5 -26.46 -14.40 21.41
CA THR A 5 -25.39 -15.24 20.91
C THR A 5 -24.81 -14.79 19.57
N LEU A 6 -23.49 -14.85 19.45
CA LEU A 6 -22.69 -14.59 18.24
C LEU A 6 -22.02 -15.89 17.80
N THR A 7 -22.04 -16.21 16.50
CA THR A 7 -21.30 -17.33 15.94
C THR A 7 -19.96 -16.84 15.41
N LEU A 8 -18.87 -17.20 16.06
CA LEU A 8 -17.53 -16.93 15.55
C LEU A 8 -17.07 -18.09 14.66
N VAL A 9 -16.41 -17.76 13.55
CA VAL A 9 -15.94 -18.71 12.55
C VAL A 9 -14.44 -18.54 12.36
N LEU A 10 -13.69 -19.63 12.38
CA LEU A 10 -12.34 -19.68 11.83
C LEU A 10 -12.42 -20.39 10.49
N PRO A 11 -12.31 -19.66 9.35
CA PRO A 11 -12.33 -20.27 8.04
C PRO A 11 -11.21 -21.30 7.88
N ALA A 12 -11.46 -22.34 7.11
CA ALA A 12 -10.43 -23.26 6.71
C ALA A 12 -9.27 -22.51 6.03
N SER A 13 -8.05 -22.79 6.44
CA SER A 13 -6.87 -22.25 5.77
C SER A 13 -6.79 -22.81 4.36
N GLU A 14 -6.65 -21.95 3.34
CA GLU A 14 -6.42 -22.37 1.95
C GLU A 14 -5.16 -23.25 1.80
N GLN A 15 -4.21 -23.12 2.73
CA GLN A 15 -2.97 -23.90 2.74
C GLN A 15 -3.15 -25.30 3.35
N ALA A 16 -4.26 -25.55 4.06
CA ALA A 16 -4.59 -26.85 4.60
C ALA A 16 -5.58 -27.53 3.65
N SER A 17 -5.07 -28.25 2.65
CA SER A 17 -5.89 -29.08 1.76
C SER A 17 -6.79 -30.02 2.58
N GLY A 18 -8.10 -29.73 2.60
CA GLY A 18 -9.12 -30.49 3.32
C GLY A 18 -9.57 -29.92 4.68
N GLY A 19 -9.21 -28.68 5.02
CA GLY A 19 -9.70 -28.05 6.25
C GLY A 19 -11.21 -27.77 6.23
N GLU A 20 -11.94 -28.18 7.27
CA GLU A 20 -13.30 -27.68 7.54
C GLU A 20 -13.24 -26.35 8.31
N ASN A 21 -14.23 -25.47 8.10
CA ASN A 21 -14.43 -24.29 8.93
C ASN A 21 -14.68 -24.71 10.38
N ARG A 22 -14.16 -23.97 11.34
CA ARG A 22 -14.43 -24.20 12.78
C ARG A 22 -15.37 -23.12 13.28
N TYR A 23 -16.34 -23.54 14.08
CA TYR A 23 -17.38 -22.67 14.60
C TYR A 23 -17.36 -22.70 16.12
N THR A 24 -17.71 -21.58 16.74
CA THR A 24 -18.05 -21.51 18.16
C THR A 24 -19.17 -20.51 18.34
N VAL A 25 -20.07 -20.79 19.27
CA VAL A 25 -21.10 -19.85 19.68
C VAL A 25 -20.65 -19.21 21.00
N THR A 26 -20.77 -17.89 21.11
CA THR A 26 -20.40 -17.13 22.30
C THR A 26 -21.46 -16.07 22.61
N ALA A 27 -21.42 -15.47 23.80
CA ALA A 27 -22.26 -14.32 24.10
C ALA A 27 -21.85 -13.13 23.23
N VAL A 28 -22.80 -12.31 22.79
CA VAL A 28 -22.52 -11.11 21.95
C VAL A 28 -21.56 -10.18 22.70
N PRO A 29 -20.32 -9.98 22.21
CA PRO A 29 -19.35 -9.12 22.85
C PRO A 29 -19.76 -7.65 22.77
N GLY A 30 -19.62 -6.91 23.88
CA GLY A 30 -19.96 -5.47 23.93
C GLY A 30 -18.99 -4.57 23.14
N SER A 31 -17.84 -5.08 22.70
CA SER A 31 -16.86 -4.33 21.90
C SER A 31 -16.10 -5.24 20.93
N TYR A 32 -15.56 -4.64 19.87
CA TYR A 32 -14.70 -5.32 18.90
C TYR A 32 -13.50 -5.99 19.60
N GLU A 33 -12.84 -5.27 20.51
CA GLU A 33 -11.71 -5.80 21.28
C GLU A 33 -12.12 -7.04 22.11
N THR A 34 -13.30 -7.02 22.74
CA THR A 34 -13.80 -8.17 23.51
C THR A 34 -14.10 -9.36 22.59
N ALA A 35 -14.63 -9.10 21.40
CA ALA A 35 -14.85 -10.12 20.38
C ALA A 35 -13.52 -10.73 19.89
N ALA A 36 -12.52 -9.89 19.60
CA ALA A 36 -11.19 -10.33 19.19
C ALA A 36 -10.49 -11.14 20.31
N LYS A 37 -10.58 -10.71 21.57
CA LYS A 37 -10.06 -11.49 22.72
C LYS A 37 -10.75 -12.84 22.84
N THR A 38 -12.07 -12.87 22.65
CA THR A 38 -12.86 -14.11 22.70
C THR A 38 -12.48 -15.05 21.55
N ALA A 39 -12.32 -14.51 20.36
CA ALA A 39 -11.84 -15.22 19.18
C ALA A 39 -10.46 -15.84 19.42
N ILE A 40 -9.48 -15.07 19.92
CA ILE A 40 -8.14 -15.56 20.27
C ILE A 40 -8.23 -16.67 21.33
N LYS A 41 -9.05 -16.48 22.36
CA LYS A 41 -9.22 -17.46 23.44
C LYS A 41 -9.76 -18.79 22.91
N VAL A 42 -10.74 -18.76 22.02
CA VAL A 42 -11.38 -19.99 21.51
C VAL A 42 -10.55 -20.65 20.41
N PHE A 43 -10.03 -19.84 19.47
CA PHE A 43 -9.37 -20.34 18.27
C PHE A 43 -7.84 -20.32 18.33
N GLY A 44 -7.23 -19.78 19.37
CA GLY A 44 -5.77 -19.61 19.49
C GLY A 44 -4.99 -20.90 19.25
N LYS A 45 -5.50 -22.04 19.74
CA LYS A 45 -4.87 -23.36 19.50
C LYS A 45 -4.84 -23.79 18.03
N TYR A 46 -5.73 -23.26 17.19
CA TYR A 46 -5.80 -23.56 15.76
C TYR A 46 -5.05 -22.52 14.92
N ILE A 47 -5.01 -21.28 15.40
CA ILE A 47 -4.37 -20.16 14.74
C ILE A 47 -2.84 -20.15 15.00
N GLY A 48 -2.42 -20.74 16.12
CA GLY A 48 -1.04 -20.77 16.59
C GLY A 48 -0.64 -19.50 17.35
N ASP A 49 0.60 -19.47 17.85
CA ASP A 49 1.14 -18.40 18.72
C ASP A 49 1.23 -17.02 18.07
N LYS A 50 0.90 -16.93 16.77
CA LYS A 50 0.92 -15.69 16.01
C LYS A 50 -0.33 -14.83 16.24
N ALA A 51 -1.38 -15.37 16.85
CA ALA A 51 -2.61 -14.63 17.12
C ALA A 51 -2.43 -13.57 18.21
N SER A 52 -2.69 -12.31 17.88
CA SER A 52 -2.70 -11.19 18.83
C SER A 52 -3.79 -10.18 18.46
N LEU A 53 -4.13 -9.27 19.37
CA LEU A 53 -5.13 -8.24 19.09
C LEU A 53 -4.70 -7.30 17.96
N SER A 54 -3.40 -7.11 17.76
CA SER A 54 -2.87 -6.18 16.74
C SER A 54 -2.82 -6.77 15.34
N ASN A 55 -3.12 -8.06 15.18
CA ASN A 55 -3.06 -8.76 13.90
C ASN A 55 -4.24 -9.71 13.66
N ILE A 56 -5.35 -9.50 14.34
CA ILE A 56 -6.61 -10.17 14.02
C ILE A 56 -7.60 -9.15 13.46
N ILE A 57 -8.24 -9.54 12.37
CA ILE A 57 -9.40 -8.85 11.82
C ILE A 57 -10.63 -9.74 11.95
N LEU A 58 -11.73 -9.12 12.37
CA LEU A 58 -13.05 -9.71 12.37
C LEU A 58 -13.77 -9.30 11.08
N ARG A 59 -14.40 -10.27 10.43
CA ARG A 59 -15.16 -10.04 9.19
C ARG A 59 -16.57 -10.57 9.33
N MET A 60 -17.52 -9.91 8.67
CA MET A 60 -18.89 -10.43 8.58
C MET A 60 -19.15 -10.97 7.17
N PRO A 61 -20.08 -11.93 7.02
CA PRO A 61 -20.44 -12.42 5.72
C PRO A 61 -21.25 -11.37 4.98
N TYR A 62 -20.98 -11.27 3.68
CA TYR A 62 -21.73 -10.44 2.76
C TYR A 62 -22.07 -11.29 1.54
N THR A 63 -23.32 -11.23 1.07
CA THR A 63 -23.75 -11.99 -0.11
C THR A 63 -23.64 -11.11 -1.34
N ARG A 64 -22.84 -11.54 -2.32
CA ARG A 64 -22.70 -10.91 -3.63
C ARG A 64 -22.97 -11.93 -4.72
N GLU A 65 -23.95 -11.66 -5.59
CA GLU A 65 -24.29 -12.54 -6.72
C GLU A 65 -24.56 -14.00 -6.28
N GLY A 66 -25.17 -14.18 -5.11
CA GLY A 66 -25.43 -15.50 -4.52
C GLY A 66 -24.21 -16.19 -3.90
N LYS A 67 -23.03 -15.56 -3.91
CA LYS A 67 -21.82 -16.06 -3.24
C LYS A 67 -21.57 -15.32 -1.93
N LYS A 68 -21.23 -16.08 -0.88
CA LYS A 68 -20.85 -15.54 0.43
C LYS A 68 -19.38 -15.14 0.40
N ILE A 69 -19.10 -13.88 0.70
CA ILE A 69 -17.75 -13.32 0.83
C ILE A 69 -17.59 -12.72 2.23
N TRP A 70 -16.35 -12.54 2.70
CA TRP A 70 -16.06 -11.95 4.01
C TRP A 70 -15.61 -10.50 3.83
N ALA A 71 -16.18 -9.58 4.61
CA ALA A 71 -15.82 -8.16 4.60
C ALA A 71 -15.36 -7.68 5.97
N ASP A 72 -14.31 -6.87 6.01
CA ASP A 72 -13.70 -6.38 7.24
C ASP A 72 -14.67 -5.46 8.00
N ILE A 73 -14.62 -5.55 9.33
CA ILE A 73 -15.39 -4.72 10.25
C ILE A 73 -14.42 -3.73 10.89
N ASP A 74 -14.69 -2.43 10.73
CA ASP A 74 -13.99 -1.38 11.48
C ASP A 74 -14.38 -1.45 12.96
N GLU A 75 -13.41 -1.26 13.86
CA GLU A 75 -13.62 -1.35 15.31
C GLU A 75 -14.71 -0.39 15.80
N ASP A 76 -14.78 0.81 15.21
CA ASP A 76 -15.77 1.85 15.56
C ASP A 76 -17.19 1.45 15.10
N ASN A 77 -17.28 0.53 14.13
CA ASN A 77 -18.55 0.10 13.53
C ASN A 77 -19.08 -1.21 14.13
N TRP A 78 -18.45 -1.73 15.18
CA TRP A 78 -18.82 -3.00 15.82
C TRP A 78 -20.29 -3.08 16.22
N SER A 79 -20.79 -2.09 16.97
CA SER A 79 -22.18 -2.09 17.44
C SER A 79 -23.18 -2.07 16.28
N ALA A 80 -22.85 -1.35 15.20
CA ALA A 80 -23.68 -1.33 14.01
C ALA A 80 -23.64 -2.68 13.27
N ALA A 81 -22.47 -3.32 13.19
CA ALA A 81 -22.32 -4.63 12.54
C ALA A 81 -23.14 -5.72 13.25
N LEU A 82 -23.26 -5.63 14.58
CA LEU A 82 -24.05 -6.56 15.40
C LEU A 82 -25.57 -6.31 15.36
N SER A 83 -26.02 -5.20 14.79
CA SER A 83 -27.46 -4.87 14.73
C SER A 83 -28.23 -5.65 13.66
N GLN A 84 -27.54 -6.35 12.76
CA GLN A 84 -28.12 -7.05 11.62
C GLN A 84 -28.13 -8.58 11.80
N GLU A 85 -29.24 -9.16 12.27
CA GLU A 85 -29.46 -10.62 12.43
C GLU A 85 -28.34 -11.35 13.21
N PRO A 86 -28.42 -12.66 13.56
CA PRO A 86 -27.39 -13.26 14.40
C PRO A 86 -26.08 -13.32 13.60
N PRO A 87 -25.07 -12.50 13.93
CA PRO A 87 -23.95 -12.31 13.04
C PRO A 87 -23.06 -13.55 13.09
N GLU A 88 -22.78 -14.09 11.93
CA GLU A 88 -21.61 -14.94 11.76
C GLU A 88 -20.41 -14.01 11.61
N ILE A 89 -19.35 -14.19 12.40
CA ILE A 89 -18.17 -13.33 12.34
C ILE A 89 -16.96 -14.22 12.13
N SER A 90 -16.30 -14.09 10.99
CA SER A 90 -15.06 -14.81 10.75
C SER A 90 -13.87 -14.09 11.34
N ILE A 91 -12.84 -14.89 11.67
CA ILE A 91 -11.60 -14.44 12.27
C ILE A 91 -10.49 -14.68 11.26
N HIS A 92 -9.73 -13.64 10.95
CA HIS A 92 -8.61 -13.69 10.03
C HIS A 92 -7.36 -13.15 10.72
N VAL A 93 -6.26 -13.90 10.65
CA VAL A 93 -4.97 -13.39 11.08
C VAL A 93 -4.32 -12.64 9.93
N LEU A 94 -4.07 -11.36 10.17
CA LEU A 94 -3.17 -10.58 9.36
C LEU A 94 -1.76 -11.10 9.59
N THR A 95 -1.20 -11.69 8.55
CA THR A 95 0.23 -12.01 8.55
C THR A 95 0.97 -10.69 8.37
N ARG A 96 1.18 -9.94 9.47
CA ARG A 96 2.16 -8.85 9.45
C ARG A 96 3.49 -9.49 9.14
N THR A 97 4.06 -9.19 7.98
CA THR A 97 5.47 -9.47 7.67
C THR A 97 6.33 -8.51 8.50
N SER A 98 6.30 -8.66 9.82
CA SER A 98 7.07 -7.87 10.77
C SER A 98 8.28 -8.69 11.21
N THR A 99 9.42 -8.45 10.58
CA THR A 99 10.72 -8.63 11.23
C THR A 99 10.87 -7.55 12.30
N GLU A 100 10.66 -7.90 13.58
CA GLU A 100 11.36 -7.23 14.68
C GLU A 100 12.30 -8.22 15.37
N PRO A 101 13.57 -7.83 15.61
CA PRO A 101 14.55 -8.66 16.29
C PRO A 101 14.38 -8.57 17.82
N ASN A 102 14.51 -9.71 18.48
CA ASN A 102 14.66 -9.83 19.93
C ASN A 102 15.68 -8.82 20.49
N GLY A 103 15.29 -8.00 21.48
CA GLY A 103 16.26 -7.10 22.10
C GLY A 103 15.79 -6.17 23.21
N ARG A 104 15.33 -6.73 24.33
CA ARG A 104 15.35 -6.15 25.70
C ARG A 104 14.31 -5.07 26.09
N SER A 105 13.52 -5.42 27.09
CA SER A 105 13.02 -4.51 28.15
C SER A 105 14.04 -4.48 29.31
N PRO A 106 14.13 -3.43 30.18
CA PRO A 106 13.00 -3.07 31.05
C PRO A 106 12.79 -1.59 31.45
N ARG A 107 11.53 -1.30 31.80
CA ARG A 107 10.99 -0.39 32.84
C ARG A 107 11.49 1.07 32.93
N ARG A 108 10.53 2.00 32.84
CA ARG A 108 10.27 2.98 33.92
C ARG A 108 8.82 3.46 33.93
N SER A 109 8.16 3.17 35.05
CA SER A 109 6.90 3.73 35.51
C SER A 109 7.07 5.20 35.89
N ILE A 110 6.17 6.06 35.42
CA ILE A 110 5.84 7.32 36.10
C ILE A 110 4.32 7.35 36.28
N SER A 111 3.92 7.12 37.52
CA SER A 111 2.60 7.44 38.05
C SER A 111 2.48 8.96 38.22
N ARG A 112 1.30 9.51 37.93
CA ARG A 112 0.75 10.64 38.70
C ARG A 112 -0.79 10.63 38.64
N PRO A 113 -1.47 11.16 39.69
CA PRO A 113 -2.81 10.71 40.03
C PRO A 113 -3.91 11.79 39.89
N VAL A 114 -5.15 11.32 39.98
CA VAL A 114 -6.40 11.99 40.40
C VAL A 114 -7.04 13.02 39.44
N SER A 115 -8.24 12.70 38.93
CA SER A 115 -9.49 13.29 39.43
C SER A 115 -10.71 12.58 38.85
N THR A 116 -11.34 11.79 39.71
CA THR A 116 -12.69 11.25 39.59
C THR A 116 -13.68 12.41 39.69
N VAL A 117 -14.45 12.66 38.64
CA VAL A 117 -15.74 13.36 38.76
C VAL A 117 -16.81 12.36 38.36
N PHE A 118 -17.52 11.87 39.37
CA PHE A 118 -18.80 11.19 39.22
C PHE A 118 -19.80 12.20 38.63
N VAL A 119 -20.30 11.92 37.44
CA VAL A 119 -21.59 12.45 36.98
C VAL A 119 -22.54 11.26 36.95
N GLY A 120 -23.57 11.31 37.80
CA GLY A 120 -24.62 10.30 37.90
C GLY A 120 -25.37 10.11 36.58
N PRO A 121 -26.23 9.08 36.51
CA PRO A 121 -26.79 8.60 35.26
C PRO A 121 -27.68 9.68 34.65
N LYS A 122 -27.28 10.25 33.51
CA LYS A 122 -28.26 10.81 32.59
C LYS A 122 -29.04 9.63 32.05
N GLU A 123 -30.31 9.57 32.39
CA GLU A 123 -31.30 8.74 31.71
C GLU A 123 -31.15 8.96 30.20
N THR A 124 -30.47 8.03 29.54
CA THR A 124 -30.46 7.91 28.10
C THR A 124 -31.87 7.51 27.70
N TYR A 125 -32.60 8.49 27.21
CA TYR A 125 -33.79 8.32 26.39
C TYR A 125 -33.45 7.25 25.34
N ILE A 126 -34.04 6.06 25.49
CA ILE A 126 -33.96 5.01 24.47
C ILE A 126 -34.85 5.51 23.35
N ASP A 127 -34.24 6.17 22.36
CA ASP A 127 -34.92 6.53 21.13
C ASP A 127 -35.34 5.22 20.43
N SER A 128 -36.62 4.90 20.53
CA SER A 128 -37.19 3.57 20.29
C SER A 128 -37.43 3.28 18.81
N GLU A 129 -36.76 3.97 17.90
CA GLU A 129 -36.78 3.68 16.47
C GLU A 129 -35.38 3.83 15.87
N ALA A 130 -34.44 3.03 16.37
CA ALA A 130 -33.14 2.86 15.70
C ALA A 130 -33.40 2.30 14.30
N ARG A 131 -33.42 3.18 13.30
CA ARG A 131 -33.47 2.80 11.88
C ARG A 131 -32.33 1.81 11.63
N PRO A 132 -32.56 0.72 10.88
CA PRO A 132 -31.50 -0.22 10.56
C PRO A 132 -30.35 0.54 9.91
N THR A 133 -29.16 0.49 10.52
CA THR A 133 -27.95 1.08 9.94
C THR A 133 -27.65 0.32 8.66
N LEU A 134 -27.89 0.96 7.52
CA LEU A 134 -27.56 0.42 6.21
C LEU A 134 -26.03 0.41 6.07
N PHE A 135 -25.46 -0.71 5.62
CA PHE A 135 -24.05 -0.81 5.31
C PHE A 135 -23.84 -0.79 3.81
N VAL A 136 -22.72 -0.21 3.39
CA VAL A 136 -22.28 -0.20 2.01
C VAL A 136 -20.91 -0.86 1.93
N LEU A 137 -20.75 -1.76 0.97
CA LEU A 137 -19.48 -2.37 0.67
C LEU A 137 -18.58 -1.36 -0.05
N PHE A 138 -17.45 -1.02 0.54
CA PHE A 138 -16.40 -0.26 -0.12
C PHE A 138 -15.31 -1.22 -0.59
N VAL A 139 -14.80 -0.99 -1.80
CA VAL A 139 -13.81 -1.86 -2.44
C VAL A 139 -12.63 -1.03 -2.89
N LEU A 140 -11.46 -1.30 -2.34
CA LEU A 140 -10.19 -0.73 -2.80
C LEU A 140 -9.51 -1.77 -3.70
N GLU A 141 -9.31 -1.44 -4.97
CA GLU A 141 -8.45 -2.26 -5.83
C GLU A 141 -7.00 -2.05 -5.40
N HIS A 142 -6.28 -3.14 -5.18
CA HIS A 142 -4.85 -3.01 -5.03
C HIS A 142 -4.28 -2.49 -6.36
N PRO A 143 -3.61 -1.33 -6.39
CA PRO A 143 -3.22 -0.68 -7.64
C PRO A 143 -2.22 -1.50 -8.49
N PHE A 144 -1.64 -2.57 -7.92
CA PHE A 144 -0.60 -3.39 -8.55
C PHE A 144 -1.01 -4.85 -8.74
N ASP A 145 -2.14 -5.26 -8.19
CA ASP A 145 -2.66 -6.61 -8.32
C ASP A 145 -4.18 -6.51 -8.49
N GLY A 146 -4.64 -6.30 -9.72
CA GLY A 146 -6.07 -6.18 -10.04
C GLY A 146 -6.89 -7.44 -9.71
N GLN A 147 -6.24 -8.50 -9.22
CA GLN A 147 -6.91 -9.68 -8.67
C GLN A 147 -7.18 -9.53 -7.15
N GLN A 148 -6.41 -8.70 -6.44
CA GLN A 148 -6.57 -8.47 -5.01
C GLN A 148 -7.37 -7.20 -4.73
N GLN A 149 -8.59 -7.40 -4.21
CA GLN A 149 -9.47 -6.33 -3.76
C GLN A 149 -9.59 -6.38 -2.24
N GLN A 150 -9.35 -5.25 -1.59
CA GLN A 150 -9.66 -5.08 -0.17
C GLN A 150 -11.09 -4.58 -0.03
N ARG A 151 -11.82 -5.11 0.96
CA ARG A 151 -13.26 -4.90 1.10
C ARG A 151 -13.60 -4.60 2.55
N ILE A 152 -14.26 -3.47 2.76
CA ILE A 152 -14.72 -3.05 4.08
C ILE A 152 -16.19 -2.67 4.03
N LEU A 153 -16.93 -2.98 5.10
CA LEU A 153 -18.29 -2.51 5.27
C LEU A 153 -18.28 -1.20 6.06
N ILE A 154 -18.83 -0.16 5.44
CA ILE A 154 -18.93 1.17 6.03
C ILE A 154 -20.42 1.49 6.23
N PRO A 155 -20.85 1.94 7.42
CA PRO A 155 -22.19 2.49 7.61
C PRO A 155 -22.46 3.57 6.57
N LEU A 156 -23.65 3.53 5.97
CA LEU A 156 -24.08 4.41 4.89
C LEU A 156 -23.68 5.88 5.19
N PRO A 157 -22.66 6.42 4.51
CA PRO A 157 -22.18 7.75 4.85
C PRO A 157 -23.19 8.81 4.47
N GLU A 158 -23.40 9.77 5.38
CA GLU A 158 -24.40 10.83 5.21
C GLU A 158 -24.05 11.75 4.04
N THR A 159 -22.76 12.05 3.87
CA THR A 159 -22.23 12.86 2.78
C THR A 159 -21.11 12.14 2.04
N TYR A 160 -20.80 12.59 0.82
CA TYR A 160 -19.63 12.11 0.06
C TYR A 160 -18.33 12.25 0.88
N LYS A 161 -18.19 13.39 1.57
CA LYS A 161 -17.04 13.70 2.43
C LYS A 161 -16.91 12.74 3.61
N ASP A 162 -18.03 12.35 4.22
CA ASP A 162 -18.04 11.34 5.27
C ASP A 162 -17.63 9.96 4.71
N GLY A 163 -18.08 9.64 3.49
CA GLY A 163 -17.64 8.45 2.78
C GLY A 163 -16.14 8.42 2.53
N GLN A 164 -15.54 9.55 2.15
CA GLN A 164 -14.11 9.66 1.90
C GLN A 164 -13.31 9.42 3.20
N ARG A 165 -13.73 10.06 4.30
CA ARG A 165 -13.10 9.88 5.61
C ARG A 165 -13.24 8.46 6.14
N ALA A 166 -14.42 7.86 5.96
CA ALA A 166 -14.66 6.46 6.34
C ALA A 166 -13.80 5.51 5.51
N ALA A 167 -13.68 5.75 4.19
CA ALA A 167 -12.79 4.99 3.32
C ALA A 167 -11.32 5.13 3.74
N LEU A 168 -10.85 6.35 4.03
CA LEU A 168 -9.48 6.60 4.49
C LEU A 168 -9.17 5.82 5.77
N ARG A 169 -10.09 5.87 6.75
CA ARG A 169 -9.95 5.16 8.03
C ARG A 169 -9.94 3.65 7.82
N GLY A 170 -10.93 3.15 7.12
CA GLY A 170 -11.11 1.73 6.86
C GLY A 170 -9.98 1.10 6.07
N PHE A 171 -9.43 1.83 5.10
CA PHE A 171 -8.32 1.39 4.28
C PHE A 171 -6.96 1.91 4.74
N ARG A 172 -6.84 2.45 5.96
CA ARG A 172 -5.59 3.11 6.42
C ARG A 172 -4.36 2.23 6.30
N HIS A 173 -4.50 0.92 6.50
CA HIS A 173 -3.39 -0.04 6.38
C HIS A 173 -2.96 -0.31 4.93
N TYR A 174 -3.76 0.11 3.95
CA TYR A 174 -3.53 -0.11 2.52
C TYR A 174 -3.25 1.20 1.77
N LEU A 175 -3.46 2.34 2.41
CA LEU A 175 -3.22 3.67 1.86
C LEU A 175 -1.90 4.25 2.41
N SER A 176 -1.34 5.26 1.73
CA SER A 176 -0.15 5.95 2.22
C SER A 176 -0.48 6.79 3.46
N ASP A 177 0.45 6.87 4.43
CA ASP A 177 0.30 7.68 5.65
C ASP A 177 0.04 9.17 5.39
N ILE A 178 0.37 9.67 4.19
CA ILE A 178 0.18 11.08 3.79
C ILE A 178 -1.11 11.32 3.00
N THR A 179 -1.92 10.29 2.74
CA THR A 179 -3.13 10.42 1.91
C THR A 179 -4.16 11.27 2.64
N ASP A 180 -4.59 12.38 2.04
CA ASP A 180 -5.72 13.16 2.54
C ASP A 180 -7.03 12.52 2.05
N TYR A 181 -8.10 12.61 2.84
CA TYR A 181 -9.42 12.08 2.44
C TYR A 181 -9.95 12.81 1.20
N GLU A 182 -9.56 14.06 0.97
CA GLU A 182 -9.97 14.83 -0.22
C GLU A 182 -9.38 14.24 -1.52
N GLU A 183 -8.30 13.47 -1.43
CA GLU A 183 -7.69 12.78 -2.57
C GLU A 183 -8.40 11.46 -2.90
N ILE A 184 -9.27 10.97 -2.01
CA ILE A 184 -10.04 9.74 -2.22
C ILE A 184 -11.23 10.01 -3.13
N LEU A 185 -11.29 9.31 -4.24
CA LEU A 185 -12.46 9.24 -5.10
C LEU A 185 -13.30 8.02 -4.76
N LEU A 186 -14.58 8.27 -4.49
CA LEU A 186 -15.59 7.24 -4.33
C LEU A 186 -16.35 7.12 -5.65
N ARG A 187 -16.44 5.90 -6.17
CA ARG A 187 -17.11 5.63 -7.44
C ARG A 187 -18.11 4.51 -7.25
N PRO A 188 -19.43 4.77 -7.35
CA PRO A 188 -20.42 3.72 -7.23
C PRO A 188 -20.25 2.69 -8.36
N THR A 189 -20.51 1.43 -8.06
CA THR A 189 -20.57 0.34 -9.02
C THR A 189 -21.89 -0.43 -8.87
N ILE A 190 -22.49 -0.76 -10.02
CA ILE A 190 -23.76 -1.48 -10.09
C ILE A 190 -23.52 -2.98 -9.91
N THR A 191 -22.40 -3.51 -10.39
CA THR A 191 -22.07 -4.95 -10.27
C THR A 191 -21.25 -5.26 -9.02
N GLY A 192 -20.68 -4.25 -8.37
CA GLY A 192 -19.68 -4.39 -7.31
C GLY A 192 -18.26 -4.61 -7.86
N ASN A 193 -18.05 -4.54 -9.18
CA ASN A 193 -16.72 -4.58 -9.80
C ASN A 193 -16.13 -3.17 -9.81
N ILE A 194 -14.81 -3.04 -9.88
CA ILE A 194 -14.18 -1.71 -9.99
C ILE A 194 -14.13 -1.25 -11.44
N SER A 195 -14.18 -2.20 -12.40
CA SER A 195 -14.16 -1.87 -13.83
C SER A 195 -15.42 -1.16 -14.35
N ASP A 196 -16.56 -1.26 -13.67
CA ASP A 196 -17.81 -0.57 -13.99
C ASP A 196 -18.10 0.62 -13.07
N CYS A 197 -17.08 1.11 -12.36
CA CYS A 197 -17.19 2.29 -11.52
C CYS A 197 -17.54 3.54 -12.33
N ALA A 198 -18.57 4.26 -11.89
CA ALA A 198 -18.97 5.53 -12.49
C ALA A 198 -18.39 6.71 -11.69
N ASN A 199 -18.05 7.80 -12.39
CA ASN A 199 -17.69 9.05 -11.72
C ASN A 199 -18.94 9.75 -11.19
N ILE A 200 -18.87 10.28 -9.98
CA ILE A 200 -19.94 11.10 -9.41
C ILE A 200 -19.76 12.53 -9.91
N GLN A 201 -20.66 12.98 -10.78
CA GLN A 201 -20.62 14.36 -11.32
C GLN A 201 -21.01 15.41 -10.28
N ASN A 202 -21.91 15.05 -9.36
CA ASN A 202 -22.35 15.92 -8.27
C ASN A 202 -22.33 15.17 -6.93
N PRO A 203 -21.36 15.46 -6.04
CA PRO A 203 -21.27 14.85 -4.70
C PRO A 203 -22.53 15.03 -3.83
N ASP A 204 -23.35 16.06 -4.09
CA ASP A 204 -24.58 16.31 -3.34
C ASP A 204 -25.62 15.21 -3.55
N HIS A 205 -25.53 14.47 -4.66
CA HIS A 205 -26.42 13.35 -4.97
C HIS A 205 -25.95 12.02 -4.39
N TRP A 206 -24.91 12.00 -3.57
CA TRP A 206 -24.30 10.80 -2.99
C TRP A 206 -25.31 9.78 -2.47
N LYS A 207 -26.25 10.20 -1.61
CA LYS A 207 -27.24 9.29 -1.01
C LYS A 207 -28.18 8.65 -2.03
N SER A 208 -28.48 9.33 -3.13
CA SER A 208 -29.40 8.84 -4.16
C SER A 208 -28.82 7.65 -4.95
N LEU A 209 -27.50 7.42 -4.86
CA LEU A 209 -26.79 6.39 -5.61
C LEU A 209 -26.94 5.01 -4.97
N PHE A 210 -27.07 4.93 -3.64
CA PHE A 210 -27.02 3.66 -2.91
C PHE A 210 -28.13 2.65 -3.22
N PRO A 211 -29.39 3.04 -3.50
CA PRO A 211 -30.40 2.09 -3.94
C PRO A 211 -30.03 1.35 -5.25
N GLN A 212 -29.14 1.93 -6.05
CA GLN A 212 -28.74 1.43 -7.38
C GLN A 212 -27.32 0.83 -7.36
N CYS A 213 -26.62 0.97 -6.26
CA CYS A 213 -25.19 0.72 -6.15
C CYS A 213 -24.95 -0.51 -5.26
N ARG A 214 -24.21 -1.49 -5.77
CA ARG A 214 -23.85 -2.70 -5.00
C ARG A 214 -22.60 -2.53 -4.16
N ALA A 215 -21.69 -1.65 -4.58
CA ALA A 215 -20.48 -1.32 -3.84
C ALA A 215 -19.93 0.05 -4.26
N VAL A 216 -19.05 0.63 -3.45
CA VAL A 216 -18.34 1.86 -3.77
C VAL A 216 -16.88 1.50 -4.03
N GLY A 217 -16.42 1.68 -5.27
CA GLY A 217 -15.01 1.66 -5.61
C GLY A 217 -14.30 2.84 -4.96
N VAL A 218 -13.23 2.54 -4.23
CA VAL A 218 -12.33 3.53 -3.64
C VAL A 218 -11.12 3.62 -4.55
N SER A 219 -10.87 4.81 -5.06
CA SER A 219 -9.67 5.14 -5.81
C SER A 219 -9.08 6.43 -5.23
N VAL A 220 -7.84 6.76 -5.57
CA VAL A 220 -7.22 8.02 -5.16
C VAL A 220 -6.95 8.78 -6.45
N GLU A 221 -7.47 10.00 -6.62
CA GLU A 221 -7.41 10.79 -7.87
C GLU A 221 -5.97 11.07 -8.29
N LYS A 222 -5.13 11.25 -7.29
CA LYS A 222 -3.68 11.25 -7.40
C LYS A 222 -3.18 10.05 -6.64
N PRO A 223 -3.18 8.83 -7.21
CA PRO A 223 -2.69 7.73 -6.42
C PRO A 223 -1.19 7.91 -6.10
N PHE A 224 -0.46 8.84 -6.75
CA PHE A 224 1.00 8.80 -6.79
C PHE A 224 1.75 10.15 -6.91
N ALA A 225 1.17 11.30 -6.53
CA ALA A 225 1.74 12.64 -6.83
C ALA A 225 3.05 13.03 -6.12
N ASN A 226 3.56 12.27 -5.15
CA ASN A 226 4.91 12.50 -4.58
C ASN A 226 5.78 11.25 -4.56
N GLY A 227 5.38 10.25 -5.32
CA GLY A 227 5.96 8.96 -5.22
C GLY A 227 7.34 8.88 -5.85
N ARG A 228 8.36 8.66 -5.03
CA ARG A 228 9.72 8.51 -5.50
C ARG A 228 9.96 7.10 -6.06
N LEU A 229 10.76 7.01 -7.11
CA LEU A 229 11.27 5.75 -7.63
C LEU A 229 12.74 5.63 -7.26
N TRP A 230 13.16 4.43 -6.87
CA TRP A 230 14.58 4.10 -6.87
C TRP A 230 15.08 4.06 -8.30
N ILE A 231 16.19 4.74 -8.59
CA ILE A 231 16.83 4.63 -9.89
C ILE A 231 18.01 3.67 -9.80
N THR A 232 18.09 2.76 -10.76
CA THR A 232 19.25 1.88 -10.92
C THR A 232 19.79 1.95 -12.34
N ARG A 233 21.09 1.73 -12.44
CA ARG A 233 21.83 1.75 -13.69
C ARG A 233 22.16 0.32 -14.11
N ALA A 234 21.82 -0.02 -15.36
CA ALA A 234 22.34 -1.21 -16.04
C ALA A 234 23.68 -0.92 -16.73
N GLN A 235 24.51 -1.96 -16.80
CA GLN A 235 25.70 -1.99 -17.65
C GLN A 235 25.79 -3.37 -18.32
N PHE A 236 26.16 -3.40 -19.61
CA PHE A 236 26.52 -4.67 -20.23
C PHE A 236 27.82 -5.20 -19.65
N LEU A 237 27.85 -6.50 -19.35
CA LEU A 237 29.06 -7.21 -18.98
C LEU A 237 29.95 -7.42 -20.21
N LYS A 238 31.27 -7.32 -20.03
CA LYS A 238 32.25 -7.40 -21.14
C LYS A 238 32.27 -8.78 -21.83
N ASP A 239 31.91 -9.82 -21.09
CA ASP A 239 31.86 -11.21 -21.54
C ASP A 239 30.53 -11.57 -22.23
N SER A 240 29.65 -10.59 -22.47
CA SER A 240 28.33 -10.78 -23.06
C SER A 240 27.36 -11.63 -22.22
N SER A 241 27.67 -11.87 -20.94
CA SER A 241 26.83 -12.69 -20.05
C SER A 241 25.51 -12.02 -19.59
N GLY A 242 25.28 -10.77 -20.00
CA GLY A 242 24.01 -10.07 -19.76
C GLY A 242 24.18 -8.63 -19.27
N MET A 243 23.17 -8.14 -18.55
CA MET A 243 23.16 -6.82 -17.93
C MET A 243 23.40 -6.95 -16.43
N LEU A 244 24.37 -6.19 -15.92
CA LEU A 244 24.59 -6.00 -14.50
C LEU A 244 23.82 -4.76 -14.02
N TRP A 245 22.93 -4.96 -13.06
CA TRP A 245 22.19 -3.89 -12.40
C TRP A 245 22.93 -3.42 -11.15
N THR A 246 23.06 -2.11 -10.99
CA THR A 246 23.69 -1.56 -9.79
C THR A 246 22.76 -1.76 -8.60
N PRO A 247 23.21 -2.36 -7.48
CA PRO A 247 22.37 -2.54 -6.29
C PRO A 247 21.77 -1.21 -5.81
N ILE A 248 20.57 -1.27 -5.24
CA ILE A 248 19.99 -0.12 -4.56
C ILE A 248 20.64 -0.01 -3.19
N ASN A 249 21.41 1.05 -2.99
CA ASN A 249 21.95 1.39 -1.68
C ASN A 249 21.22 2.63 -1.11
N PRO A 250 20.39 2.46 -0.06
CA PRO A 250 19.68 3.58 0.57
C PRO A 250 20.58 4.47 1.44
N TYR A 251 21.82 4.06 1.73
CA TYR A 251 22.72 4.79 2.60
C TYR A 251 23.46 5.91 1.86
N ALA A 252 23.48 7.08 2.47
CA ALA A 252 24.53 8.06 2.29
C ALA A 252 25.50 7.91 3.46
N THR A 253 26.69 7.37 3.24
CA THR A 253 27.80 7.62 4.15
C THR A 253 28.60 8.77 3.56
N PHE A 254 28.56 9.91 4.23
CA PHE A 254 29.61 10.90 4.09
C PHE A 254 30.77 10.35 4.94
N ASP A 255 31.82 9.84 4.29
CA ASP A 255 33.06 9.62 5.01
C ASP A 255 33.68 11.00 5.25
N GLU A 256 33.83 11.40 6.51
CA GLU A 256 34.63 12.57 6.89
C GLU A 256 36.13 12.36 6.58
N ASP A 257 36.58 11.10 6.40
CA ASP A 257 38.01 10.75 6.36
C ASP A 257 38.52 10.18 5.01
N GLY A 258 37.79 10.36 3.92
CA GLY A 258 38.40 10.42 2.58
C GLY A 258 39.07 9.16 1.97
N PHE A 259 38.93 7.96 2.53
CA PHE A 259 39.48 6.74 1.91
C PHE A 259 38.61 5.48 2.08
N GLY A 260 37.81 5.17 1.04
CA GLY A 260 37.31 3.83 0.68
C GLY A 260 36.13 3.31 1.49
N THR A 261 34.90 3.19 0.97
CA THR A 261 34.48 2.64 -0.31
C THR A 261 33.15 3.30 -0.66
N CYS A 262 33.14 4.05 -1.76
CA CYS A 262 31.98 4.83 -2.20
C CYS A 262 30.88 3.88 -2.69
N LEU A 263 30.13 3.27 -1.77
CA LEU A 263 28.88 2.60 -2.06
C LEU A 263 27.88 3.68 -2.40
N LYS A 264 27.89 4.05 -3.69
CA LYS A 264 27.11 5.13 -4.27
C LYS A 264 25.64 4.99 -3.89
N GLN A 265 25.12 6.03 -3.26
CA GLN A 265 23.70 6.20 -2.98
C GLN A 265 22.90 5.88 -4.26
N SER A 266 21.97 4.93 -4.17
CA SER A 266 20.94 4.82 -5.20
C SER A 266 20.10 6.07 -5.10
N SER A 267 20.12 6.86 -6.17
CA SER A 267 19.35 8.09 -6.20
C SER A 267 17.86 7.74 -6.30
N SER A 268 17.03 8.47 -5.57
CA SER A 268 15.60 8.45 -5.83
C SER A 268 15.24 9.61 -6.75
N ILE A 269 14.33 9.37 -7.69
CA ILE A 269 13.74 10.41 -8.54
C ILE A 269 12.27 10.54 -8.23
N ASN A 270 11.69 11.70 -8.51
CA ASN A 270 10.24 11.78 -8.62
C ASN A 270 9.81 10.86 -9.76
N ARG A 271 8.69 10.16 -9.60
CA ARG A 271 8.09 9.37 -10.68
C ARG A 271 7.85 10.28 -11.89
N PRO A 272 8.51 10.04 -13.04
CA PRO A 272 8.42 10.93 -14.18
C PRO A 272 7.09 10.75 -14.92
N GLU A 273 6.41 11.84 -15.25
CA GLU A 273 5.14 11.84 -16.00
C GLU A 273 5.35 11.72 -17.52
N SER A 274 6.57 11.98 -18.00
CA SER A 274 6.98 11.83 -19.39
C SER A 274 8.38 11.23 -19.51
N TYR A 275 8.72 10.72 -20.69
CA TYR A 275 10.08 10.27 -20.99
C TYR A 275 11.10 11.42 -20.78
N GLN A 276 10.75 12.64 -21.18
CA GLN A 276 11.63 13.80 -21.05
C GLN A 276 11.88 14.17 -19.58
N GLU A 277 10.88 14.03 -18.70
CA GLU A 277 11.08 14.21 -17.26
C GLU A 277 12.02 13.16 -16.66
N ALA A 278 11.95 11.92 -17.16
CA ALA A 278 12.86 10.85 -16.75
C ALA A 278 14.31 11.15 -17.18
N ILE A 279 14.49 11.65 -18.40
CA ILE A 279 15.77 12.14 -18.92
C ILE A 279 16.31 13.29 -18.06
N ASN A 280 15.51 14.30 -17.78
CA ASN A 280 15.91 15.44 -16.95
C ASN A 280 16.34 14.99 -15.54
N SER A 281 15.60 14.03 -14.97
CA SER A 281 15.94 13.43 -13.68
C SER A 281 17.26 12.67 -13.71
N LEU A 282 17.50 11.90 -14.78
CA LEU A 282 18.73 11.16 -15.00
C LEU A 282 19.95 12.10 -15.15
N GLU A 283 19.82 13.16 -15.94
CA GLU A 283 20.85 14.19 -16.10
C GLU A 283 21.19 14.86 -14.76
N ARG A 284 20.19 15.16 -13.94
CA ARG A 284 20.40 15.71 -12.60
C ARG A 284 21.20 14.75 -11.73
N ILE A 285 20.88 13.45 -11.74
CA ILE A 285 21.62 12.46 -10.96
C ILE A 285 23.06 12.33 -11.44
N ILE A 286 23.28 12.27 -12.75
CA ILE A 286 24.63 12.22 -13.32
C ILE A 286 25.44 13.43 -12.86
N ASN A 287 24.83 14.61 -12.81
CA ASN A 287 25.49 15.82 -12.31
C ASN A 287 25.86 15.76 -10.83
N LEU A 288 25.07 15.07 -10.00
CA LEU A 288 25.34 14.93 -8.57
C LEU A 288 26.46 13.91 -8.28
N ASP A 289 26.63 12.89 -9.13
CA ASP A 289 27.74 11.93 -9.04
C ASP A 289 28.90 12.34 -9.96
N SER A 290 29.80 13.18 -9.44
CA SER A 290 30.96 13.73 -10.16
C SER A 290 31.85 12.64 -10.78
N ALA A 291 32.01 11.50 -10.09
CA ALA A 291 32.80 10.37 -10.57
C ALA A 291 32.09 9.61 -11.70
N TRP A 292 30.77 9.55 -11.71
CA TRP A 292 30.00 9.01 -12.83
C TRP A 292 29.97 9.99 -14.00
N LYS A 293 29.70 11.28 -13.77
CA LYS A 293 29.80 12.33 -14.79
C LYS A 293 31.12 12.27 -15.55
N THR A 294 32.24 12.22 -14.82
CA THR A 294 33.59 12.14 -15.41
C THR A 294 33.76 10.89 -16.28
N ARG A 295 33.36 9.71 -15.78
CA ARG A 295 33.41 8.46 -16.56
C ARG A 295 32.53 8.50 -17.80
N GLN A 296 31.37 9.14 -17.70
CA GLN A 296 30.41 9.23 -18.80
C GLN A 296 30.92 10.21 -19.87
N LEU A 297 31.43 11.38 -19.48
CA LEU A 297 32.11 12.31 -20.38
C LEU A 297 33.29 11.66 -21.11
N LYS A 298 34.11 10.87 -20.39
CA LYS A 298 35.21 10.11 -21.00
C LYS A 298 34.72 9.10 -22.04
N ARG A 299 33.67 8.34 -21.72
CA ARG A 299 33.02 7.38 -22.66
C ARG A 299 32.47 8.08 -23.91
N GLU A 300 32.05 9.33 -23.77
CA GLU A 300 31.56 10.18 -24.87
C GLU A 300 32.69 10.87 -25.65
N GLY A 301 33.95 10.74 -25.24
CA GLY A 301 35.08 11.44 -25.86
C GLY A 301 35.17 12.94 -25.50
N ARG A 302 34.54 13.37 -24.40
CA ARG A 302 34.43 14.76 -23.94
C ARG A 302 35.43 15.14 -22.82
N ASP A 303 36.63 14.55 -22.83
CA ASP A 303 37.64 14.62 -21.73
C ASP A 303 38.26 16.02 -21.46
N LYS A 304 37.69 17.13 -21.96
CA LYS A 304 38.29 18.47 -21.80
C LYS A 304 38.01 19.11 -20.41
N PRO A 305 38.99 19.82 -19.81
CA PRO A 305 38.94 20.32 -18.43
C PRO A 305 37.79 21.26 -18.01
N PRO A 306 37.13 22.07 -18.88
CA PRO A 306 36.03 22.92 -18.42
C PRO A 306 34.66 22.20 -18.31
N ALA A 307 34.54 20.95 -18.76
CA ALA A 307 33.28 20.21 -18.79
C ALA A 307 32.75 19.77 -17.41
N SER A 308 33.56 19.87 -16.34
CA SER A 308 33.14 19.48 -15.00
C SER A 308 32.08 20.42 -14.40
N LYS A 309 32.10 21.72 -14.77
CA LYS A 309 31.18 22.74 -14.24
C LYS A 309 29.84 22.83 -14.98
N GLN A 310 29.79 22.47 -16.26
CA GLN A 310 28.54 22.54 -17.03
C GLN A 310 27.58 21.41 -16.66
N PRO A 311 26.26 21.63 -16.59
CA PRO A 311 25.29 20.55 -16.41
C PRO A 311 25.47 19.50 -17.51
N TYR A 312 25.67 18.25 -17.10
CA TYR A 312 25.67 17.10 -17.99
C TYR A 312 24.33 17.03 -18.73
N ARG A 313 24.41 16.89 -20.05
CA ARG A 313 23.28 16.63 -20.94
C ARG A 313 23.56 15.38 -21.74
N ILE A 314 22.57 14.50 -21.83
CA ILE A 314 22.67 13.27 -22.63
C ILE A 314 22.86 13.70 -24.10
N PRO A 315 23.93 13.25 -24.77
CA PRO A 315 24.16 13.58 -26.17
C PRO A 315 22.98 13.17 -27.07
N HIS A 316 22.71 13.90 -28.16
CA HIS A 316 21.68 13.52 -29.13
C HIS A 316 21.96 12.17 -29.83
N ASN A 317 23.21 11.75 -29.91
CA ASN A 317 23.60 10.42 -30.41
C ASN A 317 23.64 9.35 -29.31
N TRP A 318 22.93 9.56 -28.21
CA TRP A 318 22.73 8.59 -27.15
C TRP A 318 21.24 8.50 -26.81
N THR A 319 20.80 7.33 -26.38
CA THR A 319 19.42 7.07 -25.96
C THR A 319 19.44 6.43 -24.59
N ALA A 320 18.56 6.91 -23.69
CA ALA A 320 18.28 6.22 -22.45
C ALA A 320 17.14 5.22 -22.67
N CYS A 321 17.45 3.93 -22.52
CA CYS A 321 16.45 2.87 -22.46
C CYS A 321 16.06 2.66 -21.00
N PHE A 322 14.78 2.80 -20.68
CA PHE A 322 14.27 2.58 -19.33
C PHE A 322 13.70 1.18 -19.17
N TYR A 323 13.81 0.64 -17.97
CA TYR A 323 13.37 -0.70 -17.62
C TYR A 323 12.56 -0.67 -16.33
N VAL A 324 11.57 -1.55 -16.26
CA VAL A 324 10.71 -1.73 -15.10
C VAL A 324 11.15 -2.98 -14.36
N PHE A 325 11.41 -2.83 -13.07
CA PHE A 325 11.70 -3.97 -12.20
C PHE A 325 10.40 -4.64 -11.78
N ARG A 326 10.28 -5.95 -12.00
CA ARG A 326 9.11 -6.74 -11.58
C ARG A 326 9.53 -8.08 -10.99
N GLY A 327 8.83 -8.48 -9.94
CA GLY A 327 8.95 -9.80 -9.32
C GLY A 327 8.66 -9.77 -7.83
N PRO A 328 8.79 -10.90 -7.12
CA PRO A 328 8.49 -11.00 -5.69
C PRO A 328 9.23 -9.96 -4.83
N THR A 329 10.41 -9.57 -5.27
CA THR A 329 11.28 -8.66 -4.55
C THR A 329 10.86 -7.18 -4.73
N SER A 330 10.22 -6.83 -5.85
CA SER A 330 9.64 -5.50 -6.07
C SER A 330 8.63 -5.10 -4.98
N GLN A 331 7.88 -6.06 -4.42
CA GLN A 331 6.95 -5.82 -3.30
C GLN A 331 7.69 -5.39 -2.02
N ARG A 332 8.90 -5.93 -1.79
CA ARG A 332 9.74 -5.58 -0.63
C ARG A 332 10.28 -4.16 -0.75
N LEU A 333 10.58 -3.69 -1.96
CA LEU A 333 11.01 -2.31 -2.19
C LEU A 333 9.88 -1.30 -1.90
N GLN A 334 8.65 -1.63 -2.26
CA GLN A 334 7.48 -0.77 -2.05
C GLN A 334 7.16 -0.54 -0.57
N GLN A 335 7.42 -1.55 0.27
CA GLN A 335 7.19 -1.47 1.71
C GLN A 335 8.30 -0.71 2.46
N ARG A 336 9.41 -0.38 1.78
CA ARG A 336 10.52 0.35 2.40
C ARG A 336 10.29 1.86 2.36
N ASN A 337 10.53 2.49 3.51
CA ASN A 337 10.61 3.94 3.58
C ASN A 337 11.91 4.39 2.89
N THR A 338 11.80 5.20 1.84
CA THR A 338 12.94 5.77 1.10
C THR A 338 13.85 6.69 1.92
N PHE A 339 13.45 7.02 3.15
CA PHE A 339 14.16 7.93 4.06
C PHE A 339 14.74 7.24 5.31
N ARG A 340 14.47 5.94 5.56
CA ARG A 340 15.00 5.27 6.76
C ARG A 340 16.38 4.65 6.51
N THR A 341 17.30 4.97 7.40
CA THR A 341 18.64 4.42 7.52
C THR A 341 18.61 3.12 8.35
N GLY A 342 19.09 2.00 7.81
CA GLY A 342 19.30 0.76 8.59
C GLY A 342 19.18 -0.57 7.84
N ASP A 343 18.82 -0.55 6.56
CA ASP A 343 18.55 -1.75 5.77
C ASP A 343 19.68 -2.17 4.78
N GLN A 344 20.06 -3.45 4.75
CA GLN A 344 21.11 -4.00 3.86
C GLN A 344 20.93 -3.62 2.37
N PRO A 345 22.03 -3.52 1.58
CA PRO A 345 21.98 -3.26 0.14
C PRO A 345 21.03 -4.22 -0.56
N PHE A 346 20.28 -3.73 -1.53
CA PHE A 346 19.32 -4.54 -2.25
C PHE A 346 19.92 -5.04 -3.57
N ASP A 347 20.22 -6.34 -3.64
CA ASP A 347 20.71 -6.96 -4.87
C ASP A 347 19.56 -7.24 -5.83
N LEU A 348 19.54 -6.47 -6.92
CA LEU A 348 18.53 -6.53 -7.98
C LEU A 348 18.75 -7.68 -8.98
N SER A 349 19.78 -8.52 -8.77
CA SER A 349 20.16 -9.60 -9.70
C SER A 349 19.63 -10.99 -9.31
N ILE A 350 19.17 -11.19 -8.07
CA ILE A 350 19.03 -12.55 -7.51
C ILE A 350 17.66 -13.19 -7.78
N THR A 351 16.56 -12.43 -7.94
CA THR A 351 15.20 -13.01 -7.96
C THR A 351 14.17 -12.39 -8.91
N ASP A 352 14.46 -11.25 -9.51
CA ASP A 352 13.47 -10.44 -10.25
C ASP A 352 13.91 -10.18 -11.69
N SER A 353 12.95 -9.78 -12.51
CA SER A 353 13.14 -9.54 -13.94
C SER A 353 13.02 -8.05 -14.30
N TRP A 354 13.81 -7.64 -15.28
CA TRP A 354 13.79 -6.30 -15.84
C TRP A 354 13.11 -6.31 -17.20
N TYR A 355 12.11 -5.46 -17.37
CA TYR A 355 11.33 -5.35 -18.60
C TYR A 355 11.58 -4.01 -19.25
N SER A 356 11.99 -4.00 -20.52
CA SER A 356 12.19 -2.74 -21.26
C SER A 356 10.87 -2.00 -21.42
N ILE A 357 10.87 -0.69 -21.17
CA ILE A 357 9.77 0.20 -21.55
C ILE A 357 9.81 0.34 -23.09
N PRO A 358 8.71 0.06 -23.80
CA PRO A 358 8.69 0.13 -25.27
C PRO A 358 9.12 1.51 -25.79
N PHE A 359 9.87 1.54 -26.89
CA PHE A 359 10.30 2.79 -27.53
C PHE A 359 9.13 3.69 -27.94
N THR A 360 7.97 3.10 -28.26
CA THR A 360 6.74 3.84 -28.59
C THR A 360 6.19 4.67 -27.42
N ALA A 361 6.58 4.37 -26.18
CA ALA A 361 6.22 5.16 -25.01
C ALA A 361 7.09 6.41 -24.85
N GLN A 362 8.21 6.53 -25.57
CA GLN A 362 9.09 7.71 -25.48
C GLN A 362 8.46 8.96 -26.09
N SER A 363 7.55 8.77 -27.05
CA SER A 363 6.85 9.85 -27.76
C SER A 363 5.39 10.02 -27.34
N ASP A 364 4.93 9.29 -26.33
CA ASP A 364 3.53 9.25 -25.90
C ASP A 364 3.45 9.20 -24.38
N ASP A 365 3.17 10.35 -23.75
CA ASP A 365 3.14 10.49 -22.29
C ASP A 365 2.07 9.61 -21.63
N ALA A 366 0.95 9.34 -22.30
CA ALA A 366 -0.06 8.44 -21.77
C ALA A 366 0.47 7.00 -21.71
N LYS A 367 1.12 6.52 -22.78
CA LYS A 367 1.80 5.22 -22.79
C LYS A 367 2.96 5.18 -21.80
N TRP A 368 3.76 6.24 -21.69
CA TRP A 368 4.84 6.34 -20.71
C TRP A 368 4.33 6.12 -19.29
N ARG A 369 3.29 6.86 -18.89
CA ARG A 369 2.68 6.75 -17.56
C ARG A 369 2.12 5.35 -17.26
N TRP A 370 1.72 4.60 -18.30
CA TRP A 370 1.28 3.21 -18.19
C TRP A 370 2.43 2.25 -17.84
N PHE A 371 3.63 2.49 -18.38
CA PHE A 371 4.79 1.62 -18.16
C PHE A 371 5.63 2.00 -16.94
N VAL A 372 5.69 3.28 -16.58
CA VAL A 372 6.49 3.73 -15.43
C VAL A 372 5.98 3.06 -14.14
N PRO A 373 6.86 2.39 -13.38
CA PRO A 373 6.46 1.68 -12.18
C PRO A 373 5.86 2.62 -11.15
N PRO A 374 5.12 2.08 -10.19
CA PRO A 374 4.55 2.89 -9.14
C PRO A 374 5.62 3.33 -8.14
N PRO A 375 5.31 4.35 -7.33
CA PRO A 375 6.14 4.82 -6.23
C PRO A 375 6.65 3.70 -5.31
N GLY A 376 7.83 3.90 -4.72
CA GLY A 376 8.50 2.90 -3.89
C GLY A 376 9.13 1.75 -4.68
N SER A 377 8.83 1.63 -5.97
CA SER A 377 9.46 0.64 -6.85
C SER A 377 10.79 1.14 -7.42
N ALA A 378 11.43 0.31 -8.25
CA ALA A 378 12.65 0.65 -8.96
C ALA A 378 12.40 0.84 -10.46
N ILE A 379 13.00 1.89 -11.03
CA ILE A 379 13.16 2.07 -12.46
C ILE A 379 14.64 1.98 -12.82
N GLY A 380 14.91 1.18 -13.84
CA GLY A 380 16.23 0.95 -14.37
C GLY A 380 16.46 1.80 -15.60
N PHE A 381 17.71 2.17 -15.87
CA PHE A 381 18.06 2.76 -17.16
C PHE A 381 19.39 2.22 -17.68
N LEU A 382 19.52 2.26 -19.01
CA LEU A 382 20.72 1.94 -19.76
C LEU A 382 20.96 3.04 -20.79
N LEU A 383 22.14 3.65 -20.78
CA LEU A 383 22.56 4.63 -21.77
C LEU A 383 23.27 3.92 -22.92
N LEU A 384 22.73 4.05 -24.13
CA LEU A 384 23.27 3.46 -25.35
C LEU A 384 23.67 4.56 -26.34
N LYS A 385 24.79 4.38 -27.04
CA LYS A 385 25.15 5.24 -28.16
C LYS A 385 24.31 4.81 -29.38
N THR A 386 23.59 5.74 -29.99
CA THR A 386 22.93 5.51 -31.28
C THR A 386 23.96 5.68 -32.39
N GLY A 387 23.97 4.69 -33.30
CA GLY A 387 24.90 4.60 -34.42
C GLY A 387 24.56 5.56 -35.54
#